data_AF-A0A949MKD4-F1
#
_entry.id   AF-A0A949MKD4-F1
#
_cell.length_a   1.000
_cell.length_b   1.000
_cell.length_c   1.000
_cell.angle_alpha   90.00
_cell.angle_beta   90.00
_cell.angle_gamma   90.00
#
_symmetry.space_group_name_H-M   'P 1'
#
loop_
_entity.id
_entity.type
_entity.pdbx_description
1 polymer ?
#
loop_
_entity_poly.entity_id
_entity_poly.type
_entity_poly.pdbx_seq_one_letter_code
_entity_poly.pdbx_strand_id
1 'polypeptide(L)'
;MRKTVIAGNWKMHKTVDEARELAKALVAGIQADLAGQALPDVVLCPTFVCLPEVLNTVKGSAVQVGAQNMDYRDSGAFTGEIAAPMLTAIHVSHVIIGHSERRQYFAETNHTVNLKVKNALKHGLTPIMCVGETLGERDENLTDNIIKHQVTAGLAEISEAEVAKLVVAYEPVWAIGTGKNCEVVEANRVCKLIRTTINELYPGDKGPGHVADSIPVLYGGSVKASTIEEQMAQTDIDGALVGGAALKAEEFLPIIRGGAKRCKASVGAVNASK
;
A
#
# COMPACT_ATOMS: atom_id res chain seq x y z
N MET A 1 -8.93 3.14 15.39
CA MET A 1 -7.94 2.03 15.31
C MET A 1 -7.59 1.83 13.85
N ARG A 2 -6.30 1.78 13.53
CA ARG A 2 -5.81 1.73 12.15
C ARG A 2 -6.07 0.36 11.53
N LYS A 3 -6.51 0.35 10.27
CA LYS A 3 -6.65 -0.90 9.52
C LYS A 3 -5.27 -1.47 9.23
N THR A 4 -5.15 -2.80 9.29
CA THR A 4 -3.94 -3.48 8.80
C THR A 4 -4.13 -3.80 7.32
N VAL A 5 -3.17 -3.43 6.46
CA VAL A 5 -3.24 -3.69 5.01
C VAL A 5 -2.04 -4.50 4.54
N ILE A 6 -2.27 -5.62 3.85
CA ILE A 6 -1.23 -6.42 3.22
C ILE A 6 -1.47 -6.42 1.71
N ALA A 7 -0.73 -5.58 1.00
CA ALA A 7 -0.83 -5.42 -0.44
C ALA A 7 0.31 -6.18 -1.14
N GLY A 8 -0.02 -7.00 -2.12
CA GLY A 8 0.95 -7.69 -2.99
C GLY A 8 1.09 -6.96 -4.32
N ASN A 9 2.19 -6.24 -4.53
CA ASN A 9 2.54 -5.66 -5.81
C ASN A 9 3.24 -6.71 -6.69
N TRP A 10 2.52 -7.29 -7.63
CA TRP A 10 3.09 -8.32 -8.52
C TRP A 10 4.02 -7.76 -9.58
N LYS A 11 4.08 -6.43 -9.75
CA LYS A 11 4.90 -5.75 -10.76
C LYS A 11 4.67 -6.37 -12.16
N MET A 12 5.69 -6.35 -13.01
CA MET A 12 5.65 -6.91 -14.36
C MET A 12 5.90 -8.43 -14.36
N HIS A 13 5.03 -9.18 -13.67
CA HIS A 13 5.09 -10.65 -13.62
C HIS A 13 3.72 -11.29 -13.88
N LYS A 14 3.77 -12.59 -14.18
CA LYS A 14 2.64 -13.52 -14.40
C LYS A 14 1.90 -13.31 -15.72
N THR A 15 1.62 -14.41 -16.41
CA THR A 15 0.57 -14.50 -17.43
C THR A 15 -0.80 -14.59 -16.76
N VAL A 16 -1.87 -14.53 -17.55
CA VAL A 16 -3.26 -14.64 -17.05
C VAL A 16 -3.50 -15.96 -16.30
N ASP A 17 -3.00 -17.09 -16.84
CA ASP A 17 -3.17 -18.39 -16.19
C ASP A 17 -2.35 -18.50 -14.90
N GLU A 18 -1.09 -18.02 -14.89
CA GLU A 18 -0.27 -18.00 -13.69
C GLU A 18 -0.86 -17.09 -12.60
N ALA A 19 -1.44 -15.96 -13.00
CA ALA A 19 -2.15 -15.04 -12.11
C ALA A 19 -3.40 -15.68 -11.50
N ARG A 20 -4.19 -16.39 -12.31
CA ARG A 20 -5.36 -17.17 -11.86
C ARG A 20 -4.95 -18.21 -10.81
N GLU A 21 -3.93 -19.01 -11.10
CA GLU A 21 -3.51 -20.09 -10.19
C GLU A 21 -2.94 -19.54 -8.87
N LEU A 22 -2.15 -18.46 -8.93
CA LEU A 22 -1.68 -17.78 -7.72
C LEU A 22 -2.85 -17.22 -6.89
N ALA A 23 -3.81 -16.55 -7.53
CA ALA A 23 -4.98 -15.99 -6.84
C ALA A 23 -5.83 -17.09 -6.19
N LYS A 24 -6.08 -18.22 -6.89
CA LYS A 24 -6.78 -19.39 -6.32
C LYS A 24 -6.05 -19.93 -5.09
N ALA A 25 -4.74 -20.12 -5.19
CA ALA A 25 -3.93 -20.64 -4.09
C ALA A 25 -3.99 -19.71 -2.86
N LEU A 26 -3.94 -18.39 -3.08
CA LEU A 26 -4.05 -17.41 -2.00
C LEU A 26 -5.44 -17.41 -1.35
N VAL A 27 -6.52 -17.44 -2.14
CA VAL A 27 -7.90 -17.50 -1.62
C VAL A 27 -8.10 -18.77 -0.79
N ALA A 28 -7.69 -19.93 -1.33
CA ALA A 28 -7.81 -21.21 -0.64
C ALA A 28 -6.99 -21.22 0.66
N GLY A 29 -5.75 -20.70 0.64
CA GLY A 29 -4.89 -20.61 1.82
C GLY A 29 -5.47 -19.70 2.90
N ILE A 30 -5.95 -18.51 2.53
CA ILE A 30 -6.61 -17.58 3.47
C ILE A 30 -7.84 -18.24 4.10
N GLN A 31 -8.67 -18.91 3.30
CA GLN A 31 -9.86 -19.59 3.80
C GLN A 31 -9.50 -20.75 4.74
N ALA A 32 -8.48 -21.54 4.42
CA ALA A 32 -8.06 -22.67 5.24
C ALA A 32 -7.41 -22.22 6.56
N ASP A 33 -6.52 -21.24 6.51
CA ASP A 33 -5.65 -20.88 7.64
C ASP A 33 -6.24 -19.84 8.58
N LEU A 34 -7.12 -18.98 8.05
CA LEU A 34 -7.58 -17.76 8.72
C LEU A 34 -9.11 -17.66 8.84
N ALA A 35 -9.84 -18.75 8.58
CA ALA A 35 -11.29 -18.80 8.81
C ALA A 35 -11.66 -18.38 10.25
N GLY A 36 -12.64 -17.49 10.36
CA GLY A 36 -13.12 -16.98 11.65
C GLY A 36 -12.16 -16.03 12.38
N GLN A 37 -11.04 -15.65 11.77
CA GLN A 37 -10.08 -14.71 12.34
C GLN A 37 -10.29 -13.29 11.79
N ALA A 38 -9.89 -12.27 12.57
CA ALA A 38 -9.79 -10.92 12.04
C ALA A 38 -8.69 -10.86 10.97
N LEU A 39 -9.08 -10.59 9.73
CA LEU A 39 -8.18 -10.49 8.59
C LEU A 39 -7.65 -9.06 8.44
N PRO A 40 -6.42 -8.88 7.93
CA PRO A 40 -6.03 -7.60 7.34
C PRO A 40 -6.79 -7.39 6.03
N ASP A 41 -6.83 -6.16 5.53
CA ASP A 41 -7.24 -5.89 4.15
C ASP A 41 -6.14 -6.46 3.22
N VAL A 42 -6.46 -7.55 2.51
CA VAL A 42 -5.54 -8.20 1.57
C VAL A 42 -5.81 -7.69 0.17
N VAL A 43 -4.82 -7.08 -0.47
CA VAL A 43 -4.96 -6.46 -1.80
C VAL A 43 -3.97 -7.09 -2.78
N LEU A 44 -4.44 -7.69 -3.86
CA LEU A 44 -3.58 -8.19 -4.94
C LEU A 44 -3.51 -7.16 -6.06
N CYS A 45 -2.30 -6.76 -6.46
CA CYS A 45 -2.07 -5.80 -7.54
C CYS A 45 -1.40 -6.48 -8.74
N PRO A 46 -2.14 -7.20 -9.59
CA PRO A 46 -1.62 -7.82 -10.80
C PRO A 46 -1.37 -6.80 -11.93
N THR A 47 -0.75 -7.24 -13.02
CA THR A 47 -0.66 -6.44 -14.26
C THR A 47 -2.06 -6.21 -14.84
N PHE A 48 -2.23 -5.13 -15.63
CA PHE A 48 -3.54 -4.76 -16.18
C PHE A 48 -4.19 -5.87 -17.00
N VAL A 49 -3.40 -6.62 -17.77
CA VAL A 49 -3.88 -7.76 -18.59
C VAL A 49 -4.45 -8.91 -17.76
N CYS A 50 -4.08 -9.00 -16.49
CA CYS A 50 -4.52 -10.03 -15.56
C CYS A 50 -5.67 -9.57 -14.64
N LEU A 51 -6.00 -8.27 -14.60
CA LEU A 51 -7.02 -7.74 -13.68
C LEU A 51 -8.38 -8.45 -13.78
N PRO A 52 -8.98 -8.64 -14.98
CA PRO A 52 -10.32 -9.25 -15.06
C PRO A 52 -10.34 -10.68 -14.53
N GLU A 53 -9.28 -11.45 -14.79
CA GLU A 53 -9.18 -12.84 -14.36
C GLU A 53 -8.99 -12.96 -12.84
N VAL A 54 -8.09 -12.13 -12.27
CA VAL A 54 -7.87 -12.11 -10.82
C VAL A 54 -9.13 -11.67 -10.09
N LEU A 55 -9.83 -10.63 -10.58
CA LEU A 55 -11.12 -10.17 -10.05
C LEU A 55 -12.17 -11.29 -10.04
N ASN A 56 -12.29 -12.02 -11.14
CA ASN A 56 -13.21 -13.16 -11.23
C ASN A 56 -12.83 -14.28 -10.26
N THR A 57 -11.53 -14.56 -10.14
CA THR A 57 -10.99 -15.62 -9.27
C THR A 57 -11.23 -15.36 -7.79
N VAL A 58 -11.08 -14.11 -7.34
CA VAL A 58 -11.24 -13.76 -5.91
C VAL A 58 -12.68 -13.45 -5.53
N LYS A 59 -13.62 -13.48 -6.49
CA LYS A 59 -15.03 -13.14 -6.26
C LYS A 59 -15.63 -14.00 -5.15
N GLY A 60 -16.26 -13.35 -4.17
CA GLY A 60 -16.85 -14.01 -3.00
C GLY A 60 -15.87 -14.30 -1.86
N SER A 61 -14.57 -14.02 -2.04
CA SER A 61 -13.58 -14.03 -0.96
C SER A 61 -13.43 -12.65 -0.31
N ALA A 62 -12.64 -12.57 0.77
CA ALA A 62 -12.25 -11.30 1.40
C ALA A 62 -11.10 -10.58 0.68
N VAL A 63 -10.52 -11.18 -0.37
CA VAL A 63 -9.38 -10.62 -1.10
C VAL A 63 -9.86 -9.52 -2.06
N GLN A 64 -9.20 -8.37 -1.99
CA GLN A 64 -9.45 -7.22 -2.85
C GLN A 64 -8.42 -7.18 -3.99
N VAL A 65 -8.74 -6.46 -5.07
CA VAL A 65 -7.84 -6.28 -6.22
C VAL A 65 -7.55 -4.80 -6.43
N GLY A 66 -6.26 -4.49 -6.56
CA GLY A 66 -5.74 -3.17 -6.89
C GLY A 66 -5.08 -3.14 -8.27
N ALA A 67 -4.95 -1.95 -8.84
CA ALA A 67 -4.12 -1.71 -10.01
C ALA A 67 -2.71 -1.23 -9.63
N GLN A 68 -1.73 -1.42 -10.51
CA GLN A 68 -0.35 -0.99 -10.28
C GLN A 68 -0.08 0.47 -10.68
N ASN A 69 -0.98 1.09 -11.44
CA ASN A 69 -0.91 2.48 -11.88
C ASN A 69 -2.29 2.92 -12.44
N MET A 70 -2.45 4.23 -12.66
CA MET A 70 -3.47 4.82 -13.54
C MET A 70 -2.97 6.18 -14.05
N ASP A 71 -3.57 6.70 -15.12
CA ASP A 71 -3.40 8.09 -15.55
C ASP A 71 -4.27 9.04 -14.74
N TYR A 72 -3.86 10.30 -14.60
CA TYR A 72 -4.65 11.30 -13.84
C TYR A 72 -5.85 11.85 -14.61
N ARG A 73 -6.00 11.53 -15.89
CA ARG A 73 -7.11 11.95 -16.75
C ARG A 73 -8.18 10.87 -16.82
N ASP A 74 -9.43 11.30 -17.07
CA ASP A 74 -10.58 10.39 -17.14
C ASP A 74 -10.73 9.71 -18.51
N SER A 75 -10.23 10.35 -19.56
CA SER A 75 -10.18 9.83 -20.93
C SER A 75 -9.32 10.76 -21.81
N GLY A 76 -9.04 10.35 -23.04
CA GLY A 76 -8.43 11.19 -24.07
C GLY A 76 -7.51 10.41 -25.00
N ALA A 77 -6.78 11.13 -25.84
CA ALA A 77 -5.83 10.56 -26.79
C ALA A 77 -4.49 10.19 -26.10
N PHE A 78 -4.55 9.20 -25.20
CA PHE A 78 -3.41 8.71 -24.39
C PHE A 78 -3.23 7.21 -24.61
N THR A 79 -2.82 6.84 -25.82
CA THR A 79 -2.66 5.43 -26.23
C THR A 79 -1.79 4.65 -25.24
N GLY A 80 -2.34 3.59 -24.66
CA GLY A 80 -1.65 2.70 -23.71
C GLY A 80 -1.91 3.04 -22.23
N GLU A 81 -2.48 4.20 -21.92
CA GLU A 81 -2.81 4.57 -20.55
C GLU A 81 -4.14 3.99 -20.07
N ILE A 82 -4.27 3.86 -18.74
CA ILE A 82 -5.47 3.33 -18.07
C ILE A 82 -6.07 4.44 -17.22
N ALA A 83 -7.33 4.80 -17.48
CA ALA A 83 -8.04 5.81 -16.72
C ALA A 83 -8.74 5.22 -15.48
N ALA A 84 -8.91 6.01 -14.42
CA ALA A 84 -9.63 5.58 -13.21
C ALA A 84 -11.04 5.00 -13.50
N PRO A 85 -11.88 5.62 -14.36
CA PRO A 85 -13.19 5.06 -14.70
C PRO A 85 -13.14 3.65 -15.29
N MET A 86 -12.05 3.28 -15.98
CA MET A 86 -11.89 1.93 -16.55
C MET A 86 -11.65 0.90 -15.44
N LEU A 87 -10.88 1.27 -14.41
CA LEU A 87 -10.59 0.42 -13.26
C LEU A 87 -11.84 0.23 -12.39
N THR A 88 -12.57 1.31 -12.12
CA THR A 88 -13.78 1.25 -11.27
C THR A 88 -14.93 0.50 -11.95
N ALA A 89 -15.03 0.58 -13.29
CA ALA A 89 -16.01 -0.19 -14.07
C ALA A 89 -15.86 -1.72 -13.92
N ILE A 90 -14.65 -2.20 -13.63
CA ILE A 90 -14.38 -3.62 -13.36
C ILE A 90 -14.23 -3.92 -11.85
N HIS A 91 -14.60 -2.99 -10.97
CA HIS A 91 -14.57 -3.14 -9.52
C HIS A 91 -13.17 -3.30 -8.90
N VAL A 92 -12.12 -2.75 -9.53
CA VAL A 92 -10.85 -2.53 -8.85
C VAL A 92 -11.08 -1.54 -7.70
N SER A 93 -10.53 -1.83 -6.52
CA SER A 93 -10.75 -1.03 -5.31
C SER A 93 -9.56 -0.15 -4.93
N HIS A 94 -8.35 -0.55 -5.31
CA HIS A 94 -7.11 0.14 -4.94
C HIS A 94 -6.27 0.50 -6.17
N VAL A 95 -5.37 1.47 -6.03
CA VAL A 95 -4.36 1.75 -7.05
C VAL A 95 -3.06 2.21 -6.43
N ILE A 96 -1.95 1.57 -6.80
CA ILE A 96 -0.60 2.02 -6.43
C ILE A 96 -0.26 3.25 -7.27
N ILE A 97 0.19 4.33 -6.62
CA ILE A 97 0.53 5.59 -7.26
C ILE A 97 1.88 6.08 -6.75
N GLY A 98 2.77 6.51 -7.65
CA GLY A 98 4.05 7.08 -7.28
C GLY A 98 5.07 6.05 -6.79
N HIS A 99 4.90 4.78 -7.16
CA HIS A 99 5.87 3.73 -6.82
C HIS A 99 7.28 4.12 -7.30
N SER A 100 8.30 3.77 -6.53
CA SER A 100 9.71 4.08 -6.78
C SER A 100 10.14 3.82 -8.24
N GLU A 101 9.79 2.66 -8.79
CA GLU A 101 10.03 2.29 -10.20
C GLU A 101 9.40 3.26 -11.21
N ARG A 102 8.22 3.82 -10.92
CA ARG A 102 7.55 4.79 -11.80
C ARG A 102 8.19 6.16 -11.73
N ARG A 103 8.62 6.57 -10.54
CA ARG A 103 9.40 7.80 -10.35
C ARG A 103 10.73 7.72 -11.11
N GLN A 104 11.43 6.58 -10.99
CA GLN A 104 12.75 6.38 -11.58
C GLN A 104 12.70 6.17 -13.10
N TYR A 105 11.85 5.26 -13.59
CA TYR A 105 11.91 4.82 -14.99
C TYR A 105 10.88 5.51 -15.90
N PHE A 106 9.84 6.11 -15.32
CA PHE A 106 8.72 6.69 -16.06
C PHE A 106 8.49 8.17 -15.73
N ALA A 107 9.47 8.81 -15.08
CA ALA A 107 9.48 10.23 -14.76
C ALA A 107 8.24 10.73 -14.01
N GLU A 108 7.64 9.90 -13.16
CA GLU A 108 6.58 10.37 -12.26
C GLU A 108 7.15 11.35 -11.22
N THR A 109 6.58 12.55 -11.21
CA THR A 109 6.92 13.62 -10.29
C THR A 109 5.90 13.71 -9.16
N ASN A 110 6.24 14.43 -8.09
CA ASN A 110 5.31 14.74 -7.00
C ASN A 110 4.01 15.39 -7.50
N HIS A 111 4.11 16.27 -8.51
CA HIS A 111 2.95 16.89 -9.13
C HIS A 111 2.05 15.86 -9.83
N THR A 112 2.61 14.98 -10.67
CA THR A 112 1.82 13.94 -11.34
C THR A 112 1.24 12.92 -10.37
N VAL A 113 1.94 12.62 -9.27
CA VAL A 113 1.44 11.78 -8.18
C VAL A 113 0.22 12.42 -7.52
N ASN A 114 0.27 13.71 -7.17
CA ASN A 114 -0.88 14.43 -6.62
C ASN A 114 -2.09 14.40 -7.54
N LEU A 115 -1.89 14.66 -8.85
CA LEU A 115 -2.97 14.60 -9.83
C LEU A 115 -3.62 13.21 -9.89
N LYS A 116 -2.81 12.15 -9.85
CA LYS A 116 -3.31 10.76 -9.82
C LYS A 116 -4.05 10.44 -8.53
N VAL A 117 -3.53 10.86 -7.37
CA VAL A 117 -4.17 10.64 -6.06
C VAL A 117 -5.54 11.32 -6.04
N LYS A 118 -5.63 12.58 -6.45
CA LYS A 118 -6.92 13.30 -6.56
C LYS A 118 -7.89 12.58 -7.49
N ASN A 119 -7.43 12.14 -8.66
CA ASN A 119 -8.32 11.47 -9.60
C ASN A 119 -8.77 10.09 -9.11
N ALA A 120 -7.90 9.32 -8.46
CA ALA A 120 -8.27 8.06 -7.82
C ALA A 120 -9.37 8.27 -6.76
N LEU A 121 -9.19 9.24 -5.86
CA LEU A 121 -10.17 9.58 -4.82
C LEU A 121 -11.50 10.05 -5.41
N LYS A 122 -11.46 10.90 -6.45
CA LYS A 122 -12.64 11.38 -7.19
C LYS A 122 -13.51 10.23 -7.70
N HIS A 123 -12.88 9.15 -8.17
CA HIS A 123 -13.58 7.96 -8.70
C HIS A 123 -13.80 6.85 -7.67
N GLY A 124 -13.48 7.09 -6.40
CA GLY A 124 -13.71 6.13 -5.33
C GLY A 124 -12.71 4.97 -5.27
N LEU A 125 -11.56 5.08 -5.96
CA LEU A 125 -10.42 4.19 -5.74
C LEU A 125 -9.69 4.62 -4.46
N THR A 126 -9.16 3.65 -3.72
CA THR A 126 -8.23 3.87 -2.61
C THR A 126 -6.80 4.00 -3.14
N PRO A 127 -6.17 5.18 -3.09
CA PRO A 127 -4.77 5.34 -3.47
C PRO A 127 -3.87 4.62 -2.45
N ILE A 128 -2.90 3.85 -2.93
CA ILE A 128 -1.71 3.45 -2.17
C ILE A 128 -0.58 4.35 -2.67
N MET A 129 -0.42 5.51 -2.02
CA MET A 129 0.57 6.52 -2.41
C MET A 129 1.94 6.14 -1.88
N CYS A 130 2.90 5.93 -2.78
CA CYS A 130 4.25 5.55 -2.43
C CYS A 130 5.18 6.76 -2.28
N VAL A 131 6.00 6.72 -1.23
CA VAL A 131 7.02 7.73 -0.91
C VAL A 131 8.30 7.02 -0.46
N GLY A 132 9.45 7.62 -0.74
CA GLY A 132 10.74 6.98 -0.49
C GLY A 132 11.92 7.82 -0.94
N GLU A 133 13.05 7.64 -0.27
CA GLU A 133 14.34 8.24 -0.63
C GLU A 133 15.28 7.21 -1.28
N THR A 134 16.09 7.70 -2.21
CA THR A 134 17.18 6.98 -2.88
C THR A 134 18.40 6.83 -1.97
N LEU A 135 19.37 6.00 -2.40
CA LEU A 135 20.62 5.84 -1.67
C LEU A 135 21.41 7.16 -1.57
N GLY A 136 21.47 7.93 -2.66
CA GLY A 136 22.18 9.22 -2.67
C GLY A 136 21.53 10.23 -1.71
N GLU A 137 20.21 10.36 -1.75
CA GLU A 137 19.48 11.24 -0.82
C GLU A 137 19.66 10.80 0.65
N ARG A 138 19.72 9.49 0.91
CA ARG A 138 20.00 8.96 2.25
C ARG A 138 21.42 9.27 2.71
N ASP A 139 22.42 9.03 1.86
CA ASP A 139 23.83 9.29 2.17
C ASP A 139 24.10 10.79 2.41
N GLU A 140 23.29 11.67 1.82
CA GLU A 140 23.27 13.11 2.06
C GLU A 140 22.42 13.54 3.28
N ASN A 141 21.86 12.59 4.05
CA ASN A 141 20.97 12.81 5.20
C ASN A 141 19.68 13.59 4.85
N LEU A 142 19.15 13.40 3.64
CA LEU A 142 17.96 14.08 3.16
C LEU A 142 16.66 13.28 3.36
N THR A 143 16.71 12.08 3.94
CA THR A 143 15.54 11.20 4.15
C THR A 143 14.33 11.97 4.65
N ASP A 144 14.47 12.72 5.75
CA ASP A 144 13.33 13.42 6.36
C ASP A 144 12.76 14.51 5.44
N ASN A 145 13.63 15.26 4.75
CA ASN A 145 13.23 16.31 3.83
C ASN A 145 12.51 15.74 2.60
N ILE A 146 13.03 14.65 2.04
CA ILE A 146 12.45 13.98 0.87
C ILE A 146 11.08 13.40 1.24
N ILE A 147 10.98 12.67 2.35
CA ILE A 147 9.71 12.06 2.78
C ILE A 147 8.66 13.14 3.07
N LYS A 148 9.01 14.19 3.82
CA LYS A 148 8.09 15.31 4.07
C LYS A 148 7.64 15.98 2.78
N HIS A 149 8.57 16.25 1.87
CA HIS A 149 8.26 16.91 0.60
C HIS A 149 7.31 16.07 -0.26
N GLN A 150 7.58 14.77 -0.41
CA GLN A 150 6.75 13.87 -1.21
C GLN A 150 5.34 13.71 -0.61
N VAL A 151 5.22 13.57 0.73
CA VAL A 151 3.92 13.48 1.41
C VAL A 151 3.14 14.78 1.24
N THR A 152 3.74 15.93 1.56
CA THR A 152 3.09 17.24 1.44
C THR A 152 2.64 17.54 0.02
N ALA A 153 3.51 17.30 -0.97
CA ALA A 153 3.17 17.55 -2.36
C ALA A 153 2.10 16.56 -2.87
N GLY A 154 2.20 15.28 -2.51
CA GLY A 154 1.22 14.26 -2.90
C GLY A 154 -0.18 14.53 -2.33
N LEU A 155 -0.26 15.15 -1.15
CA LEU A 155 -1.52 15.46 -0.46
C LEU A 155 -2.00 16.90 -0.64
N ALA A 156 -1.33 17.71 -1.46
CA ALA A 156 -1.72 19.11 -1.68
C ALA A 156 -3.15 19.22 -2.23
N GLU A 157 -3.95 20.09 -1.62
CA GLU A 157 -5.36 20.35 -1.98
C GLU A 157 -6.25 19.09 -1.97
N ILE A 158 -5.99 18.17 -1.02
CA ILE A 158 -6.89 17.07 -0.69
C ILE A 158 -7.56 17.43 0.63
N SER A 159 -8.88 17.18 0.76
CA SER A 159 -9.58 17.47 2.01
C SER A 159 -9.30 16.41 3.08
N GLU A 160 -9.53 16.74 4.36
CA GLU A 160 -9.41 15.78 5.46
C GLU A 160 -10.32 14.54 5.28
N ALA A 161 -11.52 14.73 4.74
CA ALA A 161 -12.45 13.63 4.48
C ALA A 161 -11.95 12.69 3.35
N GLU A 162 -11.22 13.22 2.38
CA GLU A 162 -10.63 12.44 1.30
C GLU A 162 -9.33 11.77 1.72
N VAL A 163 -8.49 12.47 2.49
CA VAL A 163 -7.20 11.94 2.95
C VAL A 163 -7.40 10.71 3.85
N ALA A 164 -8.49 10.65 4.62
CA ALA A 164 -8.85 9.48 5.43
C ALA A 164 -9.08 8.18 4.62
N LYS A 165 -9.24 8.28 3.29
CA LYS A 165 -9.52 7.15 2.41
C LYS A 165 -8.27 6.58 1.73
N LEU A 166 -7.09 7.16 1.94
CA LEU A 166 -5.86 6.69 1.29
C LEU A 166 -5.01 5.81 2.21
N VAL A 167 -4.04 5.16 1.58
CA VAL A 167 -2.96 4.41 2.21
C VAL A 167 -1.64 5.04 1.75
N VAL A 168 -0.66 5.15 2.66
CA VAL A 168 0.71 5.57 2.28
C VAL A 168 1.64 4.37 2.41
N ALA A 169 2.53 4.17 1.45
CA ALA A 169 3.57 3.13 1.52
C ALA A 169 4.96 3.77 1.51
N TYR A 170 5.73 3.55 2.57
CA TYR A 170 7.14 3.94 2.65
C TYR A 170 8.03 2.91 1.95
N GLU A 171 8.70 3.33 0.89
CA GLU A 171 9.68 2.53 0.14
C GLU A 171 11.11 3.02 0.45
N PRO A 172 11.91 2.32 1.26
CA PRO A 172 13.35 2.60 1.36
C PRO A 172 14.04 2.19 0.05
N VAL A 173 14.03 3.05 -0.98
CA VAL A 173 14.47 2.71 -2.34
C VAL A 173 15.89 2.16 -2.35
N TRP A 174 16.75 2.70 -1.47
CA TRP A 174 18.12 2.25 -1.24
C TRP A 174 18.26 0.77 -0.79
N ALA A 175 17.20 0.17 -0.25
CA ALA A 175 17.14 -1.22 0.23
C ALA A 175 16.33 -2.16 -0.68
N ILE A 176 15.69 -1.65 -1.74
CA ILE A 176 14.87 -2.46 -2.64
C ILE A 176 15.76 -3.14 -3.68
N GLY A 177 15.88 -4.47 -3.62
CA GLY A 177 16.63 -5.25 -4.61
C GLY A 177 18.16 -5.08 -4.56
N THR A 178 18.70 -4.34 -3.60
CA THR A 178 20.13 -4.03 -3.48
C THR A 178 20.90 -5.00 -2.55
N GLY A 179 20.19 -5.90 -1.86
CA GLY A 179 20.76 -6.74 -0.81
C GLY A 179 21.02 -6.01 0.51
N LYS A 180 20.86 -4.67 0.55
CA LYS A 180 20.84 -3.90 1.80
C LYS A 180 19.51 -4.12 2.52
N ASN A 181 19.55 -4.10 3.86
CA ASN A 181 18.37 -4.24 4.69
C ASN A 181 18.07 -2.93 5.41
N CYS A 182 16.81 -2.49 5.39
CA CYS A 182 16.35 -1.42 6.28
C CYS A 182 15.96 -2.06 7.61
N GLU A 183 16.65 -1.65 8.68
CA GLU A 183 16.31 -2.09 10.03
C GLU A 183 14.88 -1.69 10.38
N VAL A 184 14.20 -2.53 11.16
CA VAL A 184 12.79 -2.33 11.49
C VAL A 184 12.54 -1.04 12.26
N VAL A 185 13.52 -0.63 13.10
CA VAL A 185 13.44 0.59 13.90
C VAL A 185 13.50 1.83 13.01
N GLU A 186 14.34 1.80 11.97
CA GLU A 186 14.40 2.86 10.96
C GLU A 186 13.12 2.91 10.12
N ALA A 187 12.61 1.74 9.72
CA ALA A 187 11.32 1.66 9.03
C ALA A 187 10.19 2.29 9.85
N ASN A 188 10.13 1.99 11.15
CA ASN A 188 9.15 2.57 12.06
C ASN A 188 9.34 4.09 12.22
N ARG A 189 10.60 4.57 12.33
CA ARG A 189 10.90 6.01 12.43
C ARG A 189 10.37 6.77 11.22
N VAL A 190 10.58 6.26 10.01
CA VAL A 190 10.10 6.93 8.78
C VAL A 190 8.58 6.81 8.63
N CYS A 191 7.98 5.68 8.99
CA CYS A 191 6.51 5.56 9.01
C CYS A 191 5.87 6.55 10.00
N LYS A 192 6.49 6.74 11.17
CA LYS A 192 6.10 7.77 12.14
C LYS A 192 6.26 9.18 11.57
N LEU A 193 7.35 9.46 10.85
CA LEU A 193 7.56 10.75 10.18
C LEU A 193 6.44 11.06 9.17
N ILE A 194 6.05 10.08 8.35
CA ILE A 194 4.93 10.21 7.42
C ILE A 194 3.65 10.59 8.18
N ARG A 195 3.34 9.86 9.26
CA ARG A 195 2.16 10.13 10.09
C ARG A 195 2.20 11.53 10.71
N THR A 196 3.33 11.94 11.27
CA THR A 196 3.52 13.29 11.81
C THR A 196 3.31 14.35 10.73
N THR A 197 3.85 14.14 9.53
CA THR A 197 3.68 15.08 8.40
C THR A 197 2.20 15.20 8.01
N ILE A 198 1.47 14.09 7.96
CA ILE A 198 0.02 14.12 7.71
C ILE A 198 -0.71 14.88 8.83
N ASN A 199 -0.33 14.67 10.09
CA ASN A 199 -0.92 15.42 11.20
C ASN A 199 -0.69 16.94 11.06
N GLU A 200 0.52 17.35 10.69
CA GLU A 200 0.86 18.77 10.46
C GLU A 200 0.05 19.40 9.32
N LEU A 201 -0.30 18.63 8.28
CA LEU A 201 -1.09 19.12 7.14
C LEU A 201 -2.58 19.25 7.44
N TYR A 202 -3.09 18.48 8.41
CA TYR A 202 -4.52 18.41 8.73
C TYR A 202 -4.79 18.62 10.22
N PRO A 203 -4.31 19.73 10.83
CA PRO A 203 -4.21 19.85 12.29
C PRO A 203 -5.55 19.70 13.05
N GLY A 204 -6.68 19.92 12.38
CA GLY A 204 -8.04 19.73 12.91
C GLY A 204 -8.37 20.59 14.13
N ASP A 205 -9.67 20.71 14.45
CA ASP A 205 -10.11 21.23 15.74
C ASP A 205 -10.45 20.03 16.65
N LYS A 206 -9.69 19.87 17.74
CA LYS A 206 -9.95 19.07 18.98
C LYS A 206 -9.43 17.62 19.04
N GLY A 207 -8.34 17.44 19.80
CA GLY A 207 -8.09 16.26 20.65
C GLY A 207 -7.50 14.98 19.98
N PRO A 208 -7.06 14.00 20.79
CA PRO A 208 -6.45 12.75 20.28
C PRO A 208 -7.47 11.90 19.51
N GLY A 209 -7.12 11.49 18.28
CA GLY A 209 -8.00 10.78 17.34
C GLY A 209 -8.01 11.41 15.95
N HIS A 210 -6.83 11.77 15.45
CA HIS A 210 -6.62 12.62 14.28
C HIS A 210 -6.80 11.84 12.96
N VAL A 211 -7.07 12.50 11.82
CA VAL A 211 -7.16 11.82 10.51
C VAL A 211 -5.97 10.89 10.19
N ALA A 212 -4.73 11.22 10.63
CA ALA A 212 -3.59 10.33 10.41
C ALA A 212 -3.64 9.05 11.25
N ASP A 213 -4.44 8.99 12.31
CA ASP A 213 -4.72 7.77 13.07
C ASP A 213 -5.73 6.86 12.37
N SER A 214 -6.29 7.29 11.24
CA SER A 214 -7.14 6.48 10.37
C SER A 214 -6.41 5.98 9.12
N ILE A 215 -5.33 6.66 8.72
CA ILE A 215 -4.56 6.36 7.51
C ILE A 215 -3.55 5.24 7.78
N PRO A 216 -3.64 4.10 7.08
CA PRO A 216 -2.63 3.06 7.15
C PRO A 216 -1.31 3.54 6.52
N VAL A 217 -0.21 3.36 7.25
CA VAL A 217 1.15 3.56 6.72
C VAL A 217 1.84 2.20 6.59
N LEU A 218 2.13 1.80 5.36
CA LEU A 218 2.72 0.50 5.03
C LEU A 218 4.22 0.61 4.90
N TYR A 219 4.91 -0.47 5.26
CA TYR A 219 6.30 -0.66 4.90
C TYR A 219 6.42 -1.36 3.54
N GLY A 220 7.08 -0.72 2.59
CA GLY A 220 7.29 -1.17 1.21
C GLY A 220 8.69 -1.69 0.91
N GLY A 221 9.53 -1.90 1.93
CA GLY A 221 10.85 -2.50 1.76
C GLY A 221 10.80 -4.03 1.66
N SER A 222 11.92 -4.68 1.98
CA SER A 222 12.00 -6.16 1.95
C SER A 222 11.16 -6.77 3.07
N VAL A 223 10.07 -7.44 2.69
CA VAL A 223 9.15 -8.14 3.61
C VAL A 223 9.16 -9.63 3.29
N LYS A 224 9.40 -10.44 4.31
CA LYS A 224 9.46 -11.90 4.23
C LYS A 224 8.65 -12.51 5.37
N ALA A 225 8.34 -13.80 5.25
CA ALA A 225 7.73 -14.59 6.33
C ALA A 225 8.51 -14.47 7.65
N SER A 226 9.84 -14.39 7.60
CA SER A 226 10.70 -14.30 8.79
C SER A 226 10.75 -12.91 9.43
N THR A 227 10.34 -11.85 8.73
CA THR A 227 10.47 -10.45 9.22
C THR A 227 9.13 -9.82 9.56
N ILE A 228 8.02 -10.38 9.06
CA ILE A 228 6.70 -9.75 9.14
C ILE A 228 6.24 -9.54 10.59
N GLU A 229 6.54 -10.46 11.51
CA GLU A 229 6.10 -10.32 12.91
C GLU A 229 6.75 -9.12 13.59
N GLU A 230 8.06 -8.94 13.38
CA GLU A 230 8.82 -7.81 13.93
C GLU A 230 8.34 -6.47 13.33
N GLN A 231 8.03 -6.46 12.04
CA GLN A 231 7.48 -5.30 11.33
C GLN A 231 6.08 -4.95 11.83
N MET A 232 5.21 -5.95 12.01
CA MET A 232 3.82 -5.75 12.49
C MET A 232 3.73 -5.39 13.97
N ALA A 233 4.79 -5.67 14.76
CA ALA A 233 4.91 -5.25 16.15
C ALA A 233 5.23 -3.76 16.32
N GLN A 234 5.67 -3.08 15.25
CA GLN A 234 5.97 -1.66 15.30
C GLN A 234 4.70 -0.80 15.45
N THR A 235 4.86 0.36 16.08
CA THR A 235 3.74 1.25 16.44
C THR A 235 3.11 1.93 15.24
N ASP A 236 3.94 2.33 14.28
CA ASP A 236 3.55 3.18 13.15
C ASP A 236 3.53 2.44 11.81
N ILE A 237 3.88 1.15 11.80
CA ILE A 237 3.73 0.27 10.64
C ILE A 237 2.37 -0.44 10.73
N ASP A 238 1.48 -0.13 9.80
CA ASP A 238 0.13 -0.67 9.72
C ASP A 238 -0.01 -1.76 8.66
N GLY A 239 1.09 -2.23 8.09
CA GLY A 239 1.03 -3.24 7.05
C GLY A 239 2.22 -3.21 6.11
N ALA A 240 2.06 -3.84 4.96
CA ALA A 240 3.13 -4.02 4.00
C ALA A 240 2.66 -3.88 2.55
N LEU A 241 3.52 -3.26 1.72
CA LEU A 241 3.44 -3.32 0.27
C LEU A 241 4.55 -4.26 -0.23
N VAL A 242 4.18 -5.49 -0.57
CA VAL A 242 5.10 -6.60 -0.79
C VAL A 242 5.35 -6.83 -2.28
N GLY A 243 6.62 -6.86 -2.67
CA GLY A 243 7.06 -7.19 -4.03
C GLY A 243 7.23 -8.69 -4.25
N GLY A 244 8.49 -9.16 -4.36
CA GLY A 244 8.82 -10.51 -4.80
C GLY A 244 8.15 -11.65 -4.02
N ALA A 245 8.02 -11.52 -2.69
CA ALA A 245 7.37 -12.54 -1.86
C ALA A 245 5.85 -12.68 -2.16
N ALA A 246 5.22 -11.67 -2.78
CA ALA A 246 3.82 -11.74 -3.20
C ALA A 246 3.59 -12.60 -4.46
N LEU A 247 4.66 -13.04 -5.14
CA LEU A 247 4.58 -13.81 -6.39
C LEU A 247 4.41 -15.32 -6.18
N LYS A 248 4.41 -15.77 -4.92
CA LYS A 248 4.33 -17.17 -4.51
C LYS A 248 3.43 -17.29 -3.28
N ALA A 249 2.48 -18.22 -3.30
CA ALA A 249 1.51 -18.36 -2.22
C ALA A 249 2.18 -18.79 -0.90
N GLU A 250 3.16 -19.69 -0.99
CA GLU A 250 3.94 -20.21 0.13
C GLU A 250 4.77 -19.13 0.85
N GLU A 251 5.13 -18.04 0.17
CA GLU A 251 5.84 -16.91 0.76
C GLU A 251 4.87 -15.81 1.24
N PHE A 252 3.78 -15.58 0.52
CA PHE A 252 2.84 -14.49 0.83
C PHE A 252 1.83 -14.82 1.92
N LEU A 253 1.33 -16.07 2.00
CA LEU A 253 0.39 -16.49 3.05
C LEU A 253 0.95 -16.28 4.46
N PRO A 254 2.21 -16.65 4.78
CA PRO A 254 2.81 -16.31 6.08
C PRO A 254 2.80 -14.81 6.40
N ILE A 255 3.01 -13.95 5.40
CA ILE A 255 2.97 -12.48 5.57
C ILE A 255 1.54 -12.02 5.90
N ILE A 256 0.54 -12.54 5.19
CA ILE A 256 -0.88 -12.27 5.49
C ILE A 256 -1.23 -12.72 6.92
N ARG A 257 -0.77 -13.90 7.35
CA ARG A 257 -0.96 -14.38 8.73
C ARG A 257 -0.32 -13.44 9.75
N GLY A 258 0.86 -12.88 9.45
CA GLY A 258 1.49 -11.84 10.28
C GLY A 258 0.59 -10.60 10.44
N GLY A 259 -0.01 -10.12 9.35
CA GLY A 259 -1.00 -9.04 9.39
C GLY A 259 -2.26 -9.40 10.21
N ALA A 260 -2.77 -10.63 10.09
CA ALA A 260 -3.92 -11.10 10.87
C ALA A 260 -3.63 -11.13 12.39
N LYS A 261 -2.40 -11.46 12.80
CA LYS A 261 -1.98 -11.38 14.21
C LYS A 261 -2.05 -9.93 14.73
N ARG A 262 -1.64 -8.93 13.94
CA ARG A 262 -1.78 -7.51 14.29
C ARG A 262 -3.24 -7.11 14.47
N CYS A 263 -4.13 -7.53 13.58
CA CYS A 263 -5.56 -7.27 13.72
C CYS A 263 -6.10 -7.78 15.06
N LYS A 264 -5.74 -8.99 15.47
CA LYS A 264 -6.14 -9.57 16.77
C LYS A 264 -5.60 -8.80 17.96
N ALA A 265 -4.30 -8.48 17.96
CA ALA A 265 -3.67 -7.73 19.06
C ALA A 265 -4.32 -6.36 19.26
N SER A 266 -4.69 -5.72 18.14
CA SER A 266 -5.37 -4.44 18.15
C SER A 266 -6.78 -4.57 18.77
N VAL A 267 -7.57 -5.56 18.36
CA VAL A 267 -8.90 -5.82 18.96
C VAL A 267 -8.82 -6.13 20.47
N GLY A 268 -7.82 -6.90 20.90
CA GLY A 268 -7.60 -7.23 22.31
C GLY A 268 -7.29 -6.02 23.18
N ALA A 269 -6.47 -5.08 22.69
CA ALA A 269 -6.11 -3.86 23.41
C ALA A 269 -7.32 -2.93 23.65
N VAL A 270 -8.28 -2.88 22.72
CA VAL A 270 -9.53 -2.10 22.86
C VAL A 270 -10.46 -2.70 23.91
N ASN A 271 -10.52 -4.03 24.01
CA ASN A 271 -11.38 -4.69 25.00
C ASN A 271 -10.79 -4.63 26.42
N ALA A 272 -9.46 -4.54 26.57
CA ALA A 272 -8.80 -4.43 27.87
C ALA A 272 -8.78 -2.99 28.42
N SER A 273 -9.12 -2.00 27.61
CA SER A 273 -9.14 -0.57 27.98
C SER A 273 -10.57 -0.02 28.20
N LYS A 274 -11.57 -0.89 28.19
CA LYS A 274 -12.96 -0.63 28.59
C LYS A 274 -13.27 -1.34 29.90
#